data_AF-A0A3N5I6L2-F1
#
_entry.id   AF-A0A3N5I6L2-F1
#
_cell.length_a   1.000
_cell.length_b   1.000
_cell.length_c   1.000
_cell.angle_alpha   90.00
_cell.angle_beta   90.00
_cell.angle_gamma   90.00
#
_symmetry.space_group_name_H-M   'P 1'
#
loop_
_entity.id
_entity.type
_entity.pdbx_description
1 polymer ?
#
loop_
_entity_poly.entity_id
_entity_poly.type
_entity_poly.pdbx_seq_one_letter_code
_entity_poly.pdbx_strand_id
1 'polypeptide(L)'
;MQQSSHGGFYARGEVEIPYVTTDFELTLHAVRALVDAPGWLASVTDPELLARIDRLKTFLRESEPRNDYERVLRIELATLLPELVTPDVRAASIDLLWSKQRPDGGWSTRSFSDTENWRTPMSDTVVNLIRGLPDAADPESDAYMTAFAITLLRQSGVPADDERIRRGIAWLKREQRASGHWWMHSLYRGNYHFTTYIATAKAMQALAMCDELPTP
;
A
#
# COMPACT_ATOMS: atom_id res chain seq x y z
N MET A 1 -13.62 7.60 10.59
CA MET A 1 -13.74 7.39 9.13
C MET A 1 -15.21 7.59 8.74
N GLN A 2 -15.50 8.22 7.61
CA GLN A 2 -16.88 8.42 7.12
C GLN A 2 -16.94 8.11 5.62
N GLN A 3 -18.06 7.56 5.16
CA GLN A 3 -18.32 7.40 3.74
C GLN A 3 -18.87 8.72 3.18
N SER A 4 -18.30 9.19 2.07
CA SER A 4 -18.74 10.39 1.36
C SER A 4 -20.00 10.11 0.52
N SER A 5 -20.58 11.17 -0.06
CA SER A 5 -21.64 11.05 -1.06
C SER A 5 -21.18 10.39 -2.36
N HIS A 6 -19.88 10.51 -2.70
CA HIS A 6 -19.28 9.89 -3.90
C HIS A 6 -18.98 8.39 -3.74
N GLY A 7 -19.18 7.84 -2.54
CA GLY A 7 -19.08 6.41 -2.26
C GLY A 7 -17.78 5.99 -1.58
N GLY A 8 -16.70 6.75 -1.72
CA GLY A 8 -15.43 6.50 -1.06
C GLY A 8 -15.42 6.89 0.43
N PHE A 9 -14.49 6.30 1.18
CA PHE A 9 -14.24 6.63 2.58
C PHE A 9 -13.15 7.70 2.70
N TYR A 10 -13.34 8.62 3.63
CA TYR A 10 -12.34 9.63 3.99
C TYR A 10 -12.20 9.76 5.52
N ALA A 11 -11.09 10.36 5.94
CA ALA A 11 -10.85 10.78 7.33
C ALA A 11 -11.05 12.30 7.45
N ARG A 12 -11.56 12.77 8.60
CA ARG A 12 -11.77 14.21 8.86
C ARG A 12 -10.46 14.99 9.04
N GLY A 13 -9.33 14.31 9.19
CA GLY A 13 -7.98 14.86 9.20
C GLY A 13 -7.07 14.11 8.23
N GLU A 14 -5.86 14.62 8.02
CA GLU A 14 -4.85 13.97 7.20
C GLU A 14 -4.38 12.68 7.88
N VAL A 15 -4.42 11.57 7.14
CA VAL A 15 -3.81 10.30 7.57
C VAL A 15 -2.45 10.21 6.87
N GLU A 16 -1.38 10.28 7.66
CA GLU A 16 -0.01 10.52 7.19
C GLU A 16 0.84 9.25 7.32
N ILE A 17 0.57 8.25 6.48
CA ILE A 17 1.24 6.95 6.53
C ILE A 17 1.45 6.44 5.10
N PRO A 18 2.69 6.31 4.60
CA PRO A 18 3.83 7.24 4.70
C PRO A 18 3.66 8.53 3.88
N TYR A 19 2.58 8.64 3.10
CA TYR A 19 2.11 9.84 2.42
C TYR A 19 0.64 10.11 2.83
N VAL A 20 -0.01 11.17 2.31
CA VAL A 20 -1.42 11.42 2.62
C VAL A 20 -2.32 10.40 1.94
N THR A 21 -2.85 9.47 2.74
CA THR A 21 -3.75 8.39 2.30
C THR A 21 -4.89 8.93 1.46
N THR A 22 -5.12 8.32 0.30
CA THR A 22 -6.18 8.75 -0.63
C THR A 22 -7.54 8.18 -0.24
N ASP A 23 -8.61 8.75 -0.78
CA ASP A 23 -9.95 8.19 -0.60
C ASP A 23 -10.02 6.76 -1.16
N PHE A 24 -9.28 6.47 -2.25
CA PHE A 24 -9.20 5.12 -2.82
C PHE A 24 -8.59 4.12 -1.84
N GLU A 25 -7.41 4.42 -1.31
CA GLU A 25 -6.70 3.57 -0.35
C GLU A 25 -7.53 3.34 0.93
N LEU A 26 -8.15 4.39 1.46
CA LEU A 26 -8.98 4.28 2.66
C LEU A 26 -10.24 3.44 2.41
N THR A 27 -10.83 3.57 1.22
CA THR A 27 -11.98 2.74 0.81
C THR A 27 -11.59 1.27 0.67
N LEU A 28 -10.39 0.99 0.15
CA LEU A 28 -9.88 -0.37 0.02
C LEU A 28 -9.66 -1.02 1.40
N HIS A 29 -9.17 -0.28 2.39
CA HIS A 29 -9.11 -0.76 3.77
C HIS A 29 -10.49 -1.08 4.36
N ALA A 30 -11.51 -0.28 4.03
CA ALA A 30 -12.88 -0.59 4.43
C ALA A 30 -13.35 -1.90 3.77
N VAL A 31 -13.11 -2.10 2.47
CA VAL A 31 -13.39 -3.36 1.77
C VAL A 31 -12.71 -4.55 2.43
N ARG A 32 -11.44 -4.40 2.82
CA ARG A 32 -10.69 -5.46 3.51
C ARG A 32 -11.43 -5.95 4.75
N ALA A 33 -11.91 -5.03 5.58
CA ALA A 33 -12.71 -5.38 6.75
C ALA A 33 -14.04 -6.08 6.41
N LEU A 34 -14.67 -5.75 5.27
CA LEU A 34 -15.89 -6.42 4.81
C LEU A 34 -15.63 -7.86 4.35
N VAL A 35 -14.51 -8.09 3.66
CA VAL A 35 -14.15 -9.39 3.06
C VAL A 35 -13.54 -10.34 4.09
N ASP A 36 -12.70 -9.82 5.00
CA ASP A 36 -12.06 -10.64 6.05
C ASP A 36 -13.05 -11.10 7.12
N ALA A 37 -14.24 -10.48 7.21
CA ALA A 37 -15.33 -10.89 8.11
C ALA A 37 -16.17 -12.01 7.47
N PRO A 38 -15.96 -13.29 7.83
CA PRO A 38 -16.52 -14.41 7.07
C PRO A 38 -18.05 -14.42 7.13
N GLY A 39 -18.69 -14.43 5.96
CA GLY A 39 -20.15 -14.48 5.84
C GLY A 39 -20.88 -13.17 6.18
N TRP A 40 -20.18 -12.14 6.68
CA TRP A 40 -20.82 -10.88 7.07
C TRP A 40 -21.49 -10.21 5.87
N LEU A 41 -20.76 -10.06 4.75
CA LEU A 41 -21.30 -9.39 3.55
C LEU A 41 -22.53 -10.11 2.98
N ALA A 42 -22.52 -11.45 3.00
CA ALA A 42 -23.65 -12.26 2.54
C ALA A 42 -24.86 -12.20 3.49
N SER A 43 -24.64 -11.88 4.76
CA SER A 43 -25.70 -11.75 5.78
C SER A 43 -26.36 -10.37 5.81
N VAL A 44 -25.84 -9.39 5.08
CA VAL A 44 -26.41 -8.03 5.05
C VAL A 44 -27.74 -8.03 4.31
N THR A 45 -28.82 -7.69 5.02
CA THR A 45 -30.17 -7.55 4.46
C THR A 45 -30.72 -6.13 4.51
N ASP A 46 -30.07 -5.23 5.26
CA ASP A 46 -30.50 -3.84 5.40
C ASP A 46 -30.34 -3.08 4.06
N PRO A 47 -31.43 -2.58 3.44
CA PRO A 47 -31.37 -1.89 2.16
C PRO A 47 -30.48 -0.64 2.15
N GLU A 48 -30.42 0.10 3.25
CA GLU A 48 -29.58 1.31 3.32
C GLU A 48 -28.09 0.94 3.31
N LEU A 49 -27.72 -0.08 4.08
CA LEU A 49 -26.36 -0.60 4.11
C LEU A 49 -25.93 -1.22 2.77
N LEU A 50 -26.82 -1.97 2.11
CA LEU A 50 -26.56 -2.49 0.76
C LEU A 50 -26.30 -1.35 -0.25
N ALA A 51 -27.13 -0.31 -0.24
CA ALA A 51 -26.94 0.85 -1.11
C ALA A 51 -25.62 1.58 -0.83
N ARG A 52 -25.16 1.61 0.42
CA ARG A 52 -23.84 2.16 0.80
C ARG A 52 -22.70 1.31 0.29
N ILE A 53 -22.80 -0.01 0.39
CA ILE A 53 -21.82 -0.95 -0.16
C ILE A 53 -21.74 -0.82 -1.68
N ASP A 54 -22.87 -0.71 -2.38
CA ASP A 54 -22.90 -0.55 -3.83
C ASP A 54 -22.22 0.75 -4.28
N ARG A 55 -22.48 1.88 -3.60
CA ARG A 55 -21.77 3.13 -3.89
C ARG A 55 -20.26 3.01 -3.68
N LEU A 56 -19.84 2.29 -2.64
CA LEU A 56 -18.42 2.01 -2.41
C LEU A 56 -17.82 1.18 -3.56
N LYS A 57 -18.52 0.15 -4.03
CA LYS A 57 -18.05 -0.71 -5.14
C LYS A 57 -17.95 0.08 -6.44
N THR A 58 -18.96 0.91 -6.72
CA THR A 58 -18.97 1.80 -7.89
C THR A 58 -17.79 2.79 -7.85
N PHE A 59 -17.58 3.46 -6.71
CA PHE A 59 -16.44 4.36 -6.53
C PHE A 59 -15.10 3.66 -6.83
N LEU A 60 -14.87 2.48 -6.25
CA LEU A 60 -13.62 1.74 -6.49
C LEU A 60 -13.46 1.32 -7.95
N ARG A 61 -14.55 0.92 -8.63
CA ARG A 61 -14.52 0.53 -10.04
C ARG A 61 -14.18 1.71 -10.95
N GLU A 62 -14.78 2.88 -10.70
CA GLU A 62 -14.74 4.04 -11.61
C GLU A 62 -13.62 5.03 -11.29
N SER A 63 -13.01 4.96 -10.10
CA SER A 63 -11.92 5.87 -9.73
C SER A 63 -10.76 5.80 -10.71
N GLU A 64 -10.24 6.94 -11.14
CA GLU A 64 -8.98 7.00 -11.89
C GLU A 64 -7.79 7.05 -10.90
N PRO A 65 -6.75 6.21 -11.08
CA PRO A 65 -5.58 6.23 -10.20
C PRO A 65 -4.83 7.56 -10.27
N ARG A 66 -4.64 8.21 -9.11
CA ARG A 66 -3.89 9.47 -8.99
C ARG A 66 -2.39 9.31 -9.14
N ASN A 67 -1.86 8.15 -8.77
CA ASN A 67 -0.44 7.86 -8.74
C ASN A 67 -0.20 6.35 -8.92
N ASP A 68 1.07 5.97 -9.07
CA ASP A 68 1.43 4.56 -9.26
C ASP A 68 1.13 3.71 -8.02
N TYR A 69 1.06 4.31 -6.83
CA TYR A 69 0.64 3.60 -5.62
C TYR A 69 -0.82 3.12 -5.76
N GLU A 70 -1.76 3.99 -6.13
CA GLU A 70 -3.15 3.59 -6.39
C GLU A 70 -3.27 2.60 -7.55
N ARG A 71 -2.40 2.69 -8.56
CA ARG A 71 -2.36 1.70 -9.64
C ARG A 71 -2.01 0.32 -9.11
N VAL A 72 -1.03 0.19 -8.23
CA VAL A 72 -0.67 -1.12 -7.65
C VAL A 72 -1.65 -1.60 -6.58
N LEU A 73 -2.38 -0.71 -5.92
CA LEU A 73 -3.51 -1.10 -5.04
C LEU A 73 -4.64 -1.83 -5.79
N ARG A 74 -4.71 -1.72 -7.12
CA ARG A 74 -5.63 -2.54 -7.93
C ARG A 74 -5.36 -4.03 -7.81
N ILE A 75 -4.13 -4.43 -7.46
CA ILE A 75 -3.78 -5.84 -7.21
C ILE A 75 -4.54 -6.36 -5.98
N GLU A 76 -4.54 -5.59 -4.88
CA GLU A 76 -5.29 -5.96 -3.68
C GLU A 76 -6.79 -5.88 -3.93
N LEU A 77 -7.28 -4.84 -4.63
CA LEU A 77 -8.71 -4.77 -4.99
C LEU A 77 -9.15 -5.99 -5.80
N ALA A 78 -8.36 -6.43 -6.79
CA ALA A 78 -8.65 -7.63 -7.58
C ALA A 78 -8.60 -8.92 -6.75
N THR A 79 -7.86 -8.93 -5.64
CA THR A 79 -7.81 -10.06 -4.71
C THR A 79 -9.03 -10.09 -3.80
N LEU A 80 -9.51 -8.93 -3.37
CA LEU A 80 -10.64 -8.80 -2.43
C LEU A 80 -12.00 -8.86 -3.12
N LEU A 81 -12.13 -8.20 -4.27
CA LEU A 81 -13.36 -8.07 -5.06
C LEU A 81 -12.99 -8.23 -6.55
N PRO A 82 -12.74 -9.46 -7.03
CA PRO A 82 -12.26 -9.71 -8.38
C PRO A 82 -13.23 -9.20 -9.47
N GLU A 83 -14.51 -9.03 -9.16
CA GLU A 83 -15.51 -8.47 -10.08
C GLU A 83 -15.33 -6.97 -10.37
N LEU A 84 -14.47 -6.27 -9.62
CA LEU A 84 -14.25 -4.82 -9.77
C LEU A 84 -13.02 -4.45 -10.60
N VAL A 85 -12.17 -5.42 -10.97
CA VAL A 85 -10.92 -5.16 -11.69
C VAL A 85 -10.82 -6.13 -12.86
N THR A 86 -10.59 -5.60 -14.07
CA THR A 86 -10.41 -6.46 -15.25
C THR A 86 -9.07 -7.19 -15.19
N PRO A 87 -8.94 -8.36 -15.87
CA PRO A 87 -7.67 -9.07 -15.95
C PRO A 87 -6.51 -8.21 -16.49
N ASP A 88 -6.78 -7.35 -17.47
CA ASP A 88 -5.79 -6.46 -18.08
C ASP A 88 -5.27 -5.41 -17.09
N VAL A 89 -6.17 -4.79 -16.31
CA VAL A 89 -5.76 -3.82 -15.27
C VAL A 89 -4.96 -4.53 -14.19
N ARG A 90 -5.38 -5.72 -13.76
CA ARG A 90 -4.63 -6.51 -12.77
C ARG A 90 -3.22 -6.84 -13.28
N ALA A 91 -3.09 -7.28 -14.52
CA ALA A 91 -1.80 -7.61 -15.12
C ALA A 91 -0.91 -6.36 -15.23
N ALA A 92 -1.44 -5.25 -15.77
CA ALA A 92 -0.70 -3.99 -15.89
C ALA A 92 -0.22 -3.45 -14.53
N SER A 93 -1.03 -3.60 -13.48
CA SER A 93 -0.63 -3.22 -12.12
C SER A 93 0.49 -4.09 -11.56
N ILE A 94 0.48 -5.40 -11.82
CA ILE A 94 1.56 -6.32 -11.43
C ILE A 94 2.84 -5.99 -12.19
N ASP A 95 2.75 -5.72 -13.49
CA ASP A 95 3.90 -5.35 -14.33
C ASP A 95 4.50 -4.01 -13.88
N LEU A 96 3.66 -3.02 -13.57
CA LEU A 96 4.09 -1.75 -12.98
C LEU A 96 4.85 -1.98 -11.67
N LEU A 97 4.31 -2.80 -10.76
CA LEU A 97 4.97 -3.12 -9.50
C LEU A 97 6.34 -3.75 -9.73
N TRP A 98 6.46 -4.71 -10.66
CA TRP A 98 7.74 -5.32 -11.00
C TRP A 98 8.74 -4.35 -11.63
N SER A 99 8.27 -3.48 -12.53
CA SER A 99 9.13 -2.49 -13.20
C SER A 99 9.82 -1.52 -12.24
N LYS A 100 9.27 -1.35 -11.03
CA LYS A 100 9.80 -0.48 -9.97
C LYS A 100 10.66 -1.21 -8.94
N GLN A 101 10.90 -2.51 -9.10
CA GLN A 101 11.88 -3.20 -8.24
C GLN A 101 13.28 -2.67 -8.52
N ARG A 102 13.99 -2.27 -7.47
CA ARG A 102 15.33 -1.68 -7.57
C ARG A 102 16.43 -2.76 -7.69
N PRO A 103 17.65 -2.41 -8.14
CA PRO A 103 18.76 -3.37 -8.29
C PRO A 103 19.18 -4.07 -6.98
N ASP A 104 18.95 -3.44 -5.84
CA ASP A 104 19.21 -4.01 -4.50
C ASP A 104 18.16 -5.04 -4.05
N GLY A 105 17.03 -5.14 -4.77
CA GLY A 105 15.92 -6.05 -4.51
C GLY A 105 14.70 -5.41 -3.87
N GLY A 106 14.80 -4.17 -3.37
CA GLY A 106 13.72 -3.50 -2.68
C GLY A 106 12.84 -2.63 -3.60
N TRP A 107 11.91 -1.90 -2.98
CA TRP A 107 11.07 -0.88 -3.60
C TRP A 107 11.06 0.38 -2.75
N SER A 108 10.81 1.53 -3.39
CA SER A 108 10.77 2.83 -2.71
C SER A 108 9.39 3.46 -2.79
N THR A 109 8.77 3.76 -1.65
CA THR A 109 7.50 4.49 -1.54
C THR A 109 7.50 5.76 -2.39
N ARG A 110 8.60 6.53 -2.33
CA ARG A 110 8.74 7.80 -3.06
C ARG A 110 8.75 7.64 -4.58
N SER A 111 9.02 6.44 -5.10
CA SER A 111 8.94 6.16 -6.54
C SER A 111 7.53 5.83 -7.05
N PHE A 112 6.55 5.69 -6.15
CA PHE A 112 5.16 5.36 -6.48
C PHE A 112 4.21 6.57 -6.39
N SER A 113 4.63 7.66 -5.75
CA SER A 113 3.76 8.81 -5.53
C SER A 113 4.57 10.09 -5.35
N ASP A 114 4.66 10.87 -6.43
CA ASP A 114 5.22 12.22 -6.37
C ASP A 114 4.40 13.10 -5.43
N THR A 115 5.07 13.98 -4.70
CA THR A 115 4.44 14.86 -3.70
C THR A 115 3.36 15.77 -4.28
N GLU A 116 3.44 16.07 -5.58
CA GLU A 116 2.45 16.88 -6.32
C GLU A 116 1.15 16.10 -6.60
N ASN A 117 1.20 14.77 -6.57
CA ASN A 117 0.09 13.87 -6.86
C ASN A 117 -0.54 13.26 -5.59
N TRP A 118 -0.21 13.78 -4.41
CA TRP A 118 -0.84 13.37 -3.16
C TRP A 118 -2.29 13.86 -3.07
N ARG A 119 -3.06 13.33 -2.11
CA ARG A 119 -4.47 13.70 -1.92
C ARG A 119 -4.65 15.20 -1.69
N THR A 120 -3.78 15.79 -0.87
CA THR A 120 -3.75 17.21 -0.54
C THR A 120 -2.39 17.77 -0.94
N PRO A 121 -2.32 18.96 -1.58
CA PRO A 121 -1.04 19.63 -1.83
C PRO A 121 -0.27 19.83 -0.52
N MET A 122 1.00 19.45 -0.51
CA MET A 122 1.87 19.62 0.65
C MET A 122 2.36 21.06 0.76
N SER A 123 2.61 21.51 1.99
CA SER A 123 3.27 22.80 2.23
C SER A 123 4.69 22.83 1.64
N ASP A 124 5.16 24.00 1.23
CA ASP A 124 6.53 24.18 0.71
C ASP A 124 7.59 23.63 1.67
N THR A 125 7.35 23.72 2.98
CA THR A 125 8.23 23.15 4.01
C THR A 125 8.41 21.64 3.86
N VAL A 126 7.31 20.90 3.64
CA VAL A 126 7.35 19.43 3.48
C VAL A 126 7.95 19.06 2.13
N VAL A 127 7.59 19.79 1.06
CA VAL A 127 8.16 19.59 -0.27
C VAL A 127 9.68 19.80 -0.25
N ASN A 128 10.14 20.89 0.38
CA ASN A 128 11.57 21.19 0.49
C ASN A 128 12.31 20.20 1.40
N LEU A 129 11.67 19.68 2.45
CA LEU A 129 12.23 18.60 3.27
C LEU A 129 12.52 17.37 2.40
N ILE A 130 11.54 16.91 1.62
CA ILE A 130 11.68 15.72 0.77
C ILE A 130 12.72 15.96 -0.34
N ARG A 131 12.68 17.13 -0.99
CA ARG A 131 13.65 17.52 -2.04
C ARG A 131 15.07 17.70 -1.50
N GLY A 132 15.22 18.00 -0.21
CA GLY A 132 16.51 18.15 0.46
C GLY A 132 17.11 16.85 0.99
N LEU A 133 16.39 15.71 0.90
CA LEU A 133 16.94 14.42 1.30
C LEU A 133 18.13 14.03 0.39
N PRO A 134 19.18 13.36 0.93
CA PRO A 134 20.36 13.00 0.15
C PRO A 134 20.07 12.19 -1.12
N ASP A 135 18.99 11.43 -1.11
CA ASP A 135 18.55 10.54 -2.19
C ASP A 135 17.30 11.07 -2.92
N ALA A 136 17.00 12.36 -2.83
CA ALA A 136 15.79 12.94 -3.45
C ALA A 136 15.70 12.69 -4.96
N ALA A 137 16.83 12.67 -5.66
CA ALA A 137 16.87 12.45 -7.12
C ALA A 137 16.67 10.98 -7.52
N ASP A 138 17.05 10.04 -6.65
CA ASP A 138 16.87 8.61 -6.86
C ASP A 138 16.54 7.93 -5.52
N PRO A 139 15.26 7.96 -5.08
CA PRO A 139 14.87 7.50 -3.77
C PRO A 139 15.25 6.05 -3.51
N GLU A 140 15.97 5.82 -2.41
CA GLU A 140 16.38 4.48 -1.98
C GLU A 140 15.16 3.61 -1.64
N SER A 141 15.36 2.29 -1.66
CA SER A 141 14.35 1.34 -1.18
C SER A 141 14.04 1.60 0.29
N ASP A 142 12.77 1.38 0.65
CA ASP A 142 12.33 1.42 2.03
C ASP A 142 11.57 0.15 2.40
N ALA A 143 11.55 -0.15 3.69
CA ALA A 143 10.98 -1.39 4.19
C ALA A 143 9.47 -1.47 4.06
N TYR A 144 8.76 -0.33 4.12
CA TYR A 144 7.32 -0.33 3.96
C TYR A 144 6.94 -0.77 2.54
N MET A 145 7.45 -0.07 1.52
CA MET A 145 7.09 -0.38 0.14
C MET A 145 7.66 -1.72 -0.31
N THR A 146 8.86 -2.09 0.15
CA THR A 146 9.43 -3.42 -0.16
C THR A 146 8.54 -4.54 0.39
N ALA A 147 8.14 -4.45 1.67
CA ALA A 147 7.28 -5.44 2.27
C ALA A 147 5.86 -5.43 1.68
N PHE A 148 5.34 -4.24 1.35
CA PHE A 148 4.03 -4.10 0.73
C PHE A 148 3.99 -4.69 -0.68
N ALA A 149 5.01 -4.42 -1.51
CA ALA A 149 5.17 -5.01 -2.83
C ALA A 149 5.16 -6.55 -2.77
N ILE A 150 5.97 -7.14 -1.89
CA ILE A 150 6.01 -8.59 -1.67
C ILE A 150 4.63 -9.11 -1.26
N THR A 151 3.96 -8.41 -0.33
CA THR A 151 2.62 -8.80 0.14
C THR A 151 1.61 -8.83 -1.00
N LEU A 152 1.54 -7.76 -1.81
CA LEU A 152 0.64 -7.67 -2.98
C LEU A 152 0.91 -8.80 -3.98
N LEU A 153 2.18 -9.05 -4.28
CA LEU A 153 2.59 -10.08 -5.23
C LEU A 153 2.24 -11.49 -4.72
N ARG A 154 2.52 -11.77 -3.44
CA ARG A 154 2.16 -13.05 -2.80
C ARG A 154 0.65 -13.25 -2.77
N GLN A 155 -0.14 -12.23 -2.45
CA GLN A 155 -1.60 -12.27 -2.49
C GLN A 155 -2.14 -12.49 -3.92
N SER A 156 -1.43 -12.00 -4.93
CA SER A 156 -1.77 -12.19 -6.34
C SER A 156 -1.41 -13.58 -6.90
N GLY A 157 -0.80 -14.44 -6.08
CA GLY A 157 -0.43 -15.82 -6.45
C GLY A 157 1.00 -16.01 -6.94
N VAL A 158 1.85 -14.98 -6.92
CA VAL A 158 3.29 -15.14 -7.21
C VAL A 158 3.91 -16.01 -6.12
N PRO A 159 4.63 -17.10 -6.43
CA PRO A 159 5.16 -18.02 -5.42
C PRO A 159 6.33 -17.40 -4.64
N ALA A 160 6.55 -17.88 -3.41
CA ALA A 160 7.59 -17.36 -2.53
C ALA A 160 9.03 -17.62 -3.06
N ASP A 161 9.18 -18.63 -3.92
CA ASP A 161 10.45 -19.00 -4.55
C ASP A 161 10.77 -18.22 -5.83
N ASP A 162 9.90 -17.32 -6.29
CA ASP A 162 10.22 -16.39 -7.38
C ASP A 162 11.48 -15.59 -7.00
N GLU A 163 12.49 -15.60 -7.89
CA GLU A 163 13.78 -14.98 -7.62
C GLU A 163 13.66 -13.50 -7.25
N ARG A 164 12.68 -12.80 -7.81
CA ARG A 164 12.43 -11.39 -7.52
C ARG A 164 11.84 -11.19 -6.12
N ILE A 165 10.99 -12.13 -5.65
CA ILE A 165 10.52 -12.15 -4.25
C ILE A 165 11.69 -12.42 -3.31
N ARG A 166 12.53 -13.42 -3.60
CA ARG A 166 13.70 -13.75 -2.79
C ARG A 166 14.67 -12.57 -2.66
N ARG A 167 14.87 -11.80 -3.72
CA ARG A 167 15.67 -10.55 -3.66
C ARG A 167 15.07 -9.52 -2.71
N GLY A 168 13.75 -9.34 -2.72
CA GLY A 168 13.06 -8.46 -1.77
C GLY A 168 13.14 -8.95 -0.32
N ILE A 169 13.00 -10.26 -0.09
CA ILE A 169 13.19 -10.87 1.24
C ILE A 169 14.63 -10.70 1.73
N ALA A 170 15.62 -10.95 0.86
CA ALA A 170 17.02 -10.75 1.19
C ALA A 170 17.32 -9.28 1.55
N TRP A 171 16.71 -8.34 0.82
CA TRP A 171 16.76 -6.91 1.16
C TRP A 171 16.18 -6.66 2.56
N LEU A 172 14.96 -7.15 2.85
CA LEU A 172 14.35 -6.95 4.18
C LEU A 172 15.22 -7.52 5.29
N LYS A 173 15.74 -8.75 5.16
CA LYS A 173 16.59 -9.35 6.20
C LYS A 173 17.88 -8.56 6.43
N ARG A 174 18.48 -8.01 5.36
CA ARG A 174 19.71 -7.19 5.45
C ARG A 174 19.45 -5.84 6.13
N GLU A 175 18.32 -5.21 5.85
CA GLU A 175 17.98 -3.88 6.39
C GLU A 175 17.32 -3.93 7.79
N GLN A 176 17.09 -5.13 8.35
CA GLN A 176 16.63 -5.26 9.73
C GLN A 176 17.70 -4.72 10.69
N ARG A 177 17.34 -3.75 11.53
CA ARG A 177 18.25 -3.21 12.53
C ARG A 177 18.44 -4.18 13.70
N ALA A 178 19.50 -4.00 14.47
CA ALA A 178 19.77 -4.79 15.69
C ALA A 178 18.62 -4.77 16.71
N SER A 179 17.77 -3.72 16.70
CA SER A 179 16.56 -3.64 17.53
C SER A 179 15.40 -4.50 17.04
N GLY A 180 15.53 -5.20 15.91
CA GLY A 180 14.49 -5.99 15.26
C GLY A 180 13.54 -5.19 14.36
N HIS A 181 13.61 -3.86 14.39
CA HIS A 181 12.74 -2.98 13.61
C HIS A 181 13.33 -2.64 12.23
N TRP A 182 12.44 -2.28 11.31
CA TRP A 182 12.79 -1.62 10.07
C TRP A 182 12.52 -0.13 10.17
N TRP A 183 13.59 0.65 10.29
CA TRP A 183 13.48 2.09 10.35
C TRP A 183 13.09 2.66 9.00
N MET A 184 12.25 3.69 9.02
CA MET A 184 11.89 4.45 7.83
C MET A 184 11.81 5.93 8.18
N HIS A 185 12.41 6.77 7.34
CA HIS A 185 12.28 8.22 7.43
C HIS A 185 10.82 8.62 7.21
N SER A 186 10.30 9.54 8.03
CA SER A 186 8.95 10.07 7.85
C SER A 186 8.97 11.12 6.75
N LEU A 187 8.12 10.98 5.73
CA LEU A 187 8.07 11.94 4.62
C LEU A 187 7.35 13.24 5.00
N TYR A 188 6.77 13.33 6.19
CA TYR A 188 5.96 14.47 6.62
C TYR A 188 6.61 15.29 7.75
N ARG A 189 7.27 14.63 8.72
CA ARG A 189 7.97 15.30 9.83
C ARG A 189 9.33 14.66 10.08
N GLY A 190 10.39 15.45 10.04
CA GLY A 190 11.76 14.98 10.33
C GLY A 190 11.97 14.44 11.74
N ASN A 191 11.08 14.75 12.69
CA ASN A 191 11.31 14.49 14.12
C ASN A 191 10.52 13.30 14.70
N TYR A 192 9.59 12.71 13.94
CA TYR A 192 8.77 11.59 14.40
C TYR A 192 8.63 10.53 13.30
N HIS A 193 9.22 9.35 13.52
CA HIS A 193 9.32 8.28 12.53
C HIS A 193 8.33 7.13 12.81
N PHE A 194 7.06 7.44 13.07
CA PHE A 194 6.02 6.45 13.39
C PHE A 194 5.83 5.39 12.28
N THR A 195 6.15 5.75 11.03
CA THR A 195 6.17 4.83 9.89
C THR A 195 7.05 3.60 10.14
N THR A 196 8.07 3.70 11.00
CA THR A 196 8.90 2.56 11.44
C THR A 196 8.07 1.40 11.97
N TYR A 197 7.01 1.67 12.75
CA TYR A 197 6.18 0.61 13.32
C TYR A 197 5.34 -0.09 12.25
N ILE A 198 4.85 0.67 11.28
CA ILE A 198 4.02 0.17 10.19
C ILE A 198 4.88 -0.61 9.19
N ALA A 199 6.05 -0.08 8.86
CA ALA A 199 7.06 -0.78 8.07
C ALA A 199 7.45 -2.10 8.74
N THR A 200 7.68 -2.11 10.05
CA THR A 200 7.99 -3.32 10.81
C THR A 200 6.84 -4.33 10.74
N ALA A 201 5.60 -3.91 10.99
CA ALA A 201 4.44 -4.81 10.89
C ALA A 201 4.25 -5.39 9.49
N LYS A 202 4.47 -4.59 8.43
CA LYS A 202 4.42 -5.09 7.05
C LYS A 202 5.59 -6.01 6.72
N ALA A 203 6.81 -5.69 7.16
CA ALA A 203 7.98 -6.56 6.96
C ALA A 203 7.76 -7.94 7.58
N MET A 204 7.22 -7.99 8.81
CA MET A 204 6.85 -9.26 9.46
C MET A 204 5.80 -10.03 8.67
N GLN A 205 4.78 -9.35 8.13
CA GLN A 205 3.79 -9.98 7.25
C GLN A 205 4.43 -10.57 5.98
N ALA A 206 5.28 -9.80 5.30
CA ALA A 206 5.95 -10.24 4.08
C ALA A 206 6.85 -11.46 4.33
N LEU A 207 7.62 -11.45 5.42
CA LEU A 207 8.44 -12.59 5.85
C LEU A 207 7.56 -13.81 6.15
N ALA A 208 6.46 -13.63 6.88
CA ALA A 208 5.52 -14.72 7.19
C ALA A 208 4.92 -15.35 5.92
N MET A 209 4.50 -14.54 4.96
CA MET A 209 3.93 -14.99 3.69
C MET A 209 4.92 -15.73 2.78
N CYS A 210 6.21 -15.65 3.10
CA CYS A 210 7.28 -16.33 2.38
C CYS A 210 7.93 -17.45 3.20
N ASP A 211 7.38 -17.79 4.38
CA ASP A 211 7.95 -18.79 5.29
C ASP A 211 9.37 -18.45 5.79
N GLU A 212 9.64 -17.15 5.94
CA GLU A 212 10.98 -16.61 6.26
C GLU A 212 11.10 -16.06 7.68
N LEU A 213 10.08 -16.29 8.53
CA LEU A 213 10.15 -16.02 9.95
C LEU A 213 10.94 -17.13 10.68
N PRO A 214 11.71 -16.80 11.73
CA PRO A 214 12.37 -17.81 12.56
C PRO A 214 11.36 -18.82 13.10
N THR A 215 11.68 -20.10 13.01
CA THR A 215 10.90 -21.14 13.70
C THR A 215 11.12 -21.00 15.21
N PRO A 216 10.05 -21.11 16.03
CA PRO A 216 10.16 -21.10 17.50
C PRO A 216 11.09 -22.20 18.06
#